data_AF-A0A1Q8DHY6-F1
#
_entry.id   AF-A0A1Q8DHY6-F1
#
_cell.length_a   1.000
_cell.length_b   1.000
_cell.length_c   1.000
_cell.angle_alpha   90.00
_cell.angle_beta   90.00
_cell.angle_gamma   90.00
#
_symmetry.space_group_name_H-M   'P 1'
#
loop_
_entity.id
_entity.type
_entity.pdbx_description
1 polymer ?
#
loop_
_entity_poly.entity_id
_entity_poly.type
_entity_poly.pdbx_seq_one_letter_code
_entity_poly.pdbx_strand_id
1 'polypeptide(L)'
;IGEVAKLFVDSGSLVLTAFISPFISDREQVRALLPENEFIEVFVDTPIETCELRDPKGLYKKARKGEIKHFTGLTSDYEAP
;
A
#
# COMPACT_ATOMS: atom_id res chain seq x y z
N ILE A 1 -9.58 4.31 1.31
CA ILE A 1 -9.86 3.80 -0.06
C ILE A 1 -10.74 2.55 -0.04
N GLY A 2 -10.67 1.69 0.99
CA GLY A 2 -11.46 0.46 1.10
C GLY A 2 -12.96 0.63 0.85
N GLU A 3 -13.62 1.61 1.48
CA GLU A 3 -15.04 1.89 1.26
C GLU A 3 -15.39 2.22 -0.20
N VAL A 4 -14.53 2.99 -0.87
CA VAL A 4 -14.72 3.32 -2.29
C VAL A 4 -14.53 2.06 -3.14
N ALA A 5 -13.51 1.26 -2.84
CA ALA A 5 -13.28 0.00 -3.53
C ALA A 5 -14.49 -0.94 -3.38
N LYS A 6 -15.07 -1.03 -2.18
CA LYS A 6 -16.31 -1.77 -1.91
C LYS A 6 -17.47 -1.29 -2.77
N LEU A 7 -17.69 0.02 -2.91
CA LEU A 7 -18.76 0.53 -3.79
C LEU A 7 -18.60 0.06 -5.25
N PHE A 8 -17.36 -0.01 -5.74
CA PHE A 8 -17.10 -0.52 -7.09
C PHE A 8 -17.23 -2.04 -7.19
N VAL A 9 -16.80 -2.80 -6.17
CA VAL A 9 -17.03 -4.25 -6.11
C VAL A 9 -18.53 -4.56 -6.07
N ASP A 10 -19.29 -3.87 -5.21
CA ASP A 10 -20.76 -3.97 -5.10
C ASP A 10 -21.46 -3.63 -6.44
N SER A 11 -20.84 -2.81 -7.30
CA SER A 11 -21.33 -2.49 -8.65
C SER A 11 -21.02 -3.56 -9.71
N GLY A 12 -20.34 -4.65 -9.33
CA GLY A 12 -19.90 -5.73 -10.23
C GLY A 12 -18.58 -5.44 -10.96
N SER A 13 -17.79 -4.46 -10.50
CA SER A 13 -16.49 -4.12 -11.11
C SER A 13 -15.34 -4.89 -10.47
N LEU A 14 -14.35 -5.30 -11.29
CA LEU A 14 -13.05 -5.71 -10.78
C LEU A 14 -12.24 -4.47 -10.39
N VAL A 15 -11.80 -4.38 -9.14
CA VAL A 15 -11.11 -3.21 -8.59
C VAL A 15 -9.66 -3.53 -8.27
N LEU A 16 -8.75 -2.68 -8.75
CA LEU A 16 -7.34 -2.73 -8.40
C LEU A 16 -6.98 -1.51 -7.56
N THR A 17 -6.35 -1.73 -6.41
CA THR A 17 -5.83 -0.66 -5.56
C THR A 17 -4.33 -0.88 -5.35
N ALA A 18 -3.52 0.16 -5.59
CA ALA A 18 -2.07 0.10 -5.52
C ALA A 18 -1.54 1.20 -4.58
N PHE A 19 -1.96 1.12 -3.33
CA PHE A 19 -1.49 1.98 -2.24
C PHE A 19 -0.46 1.22 -1.39
N ILE A 20 0.41 1.94 -0.69
CA ILE A 20 1.50 1.34 0.07
C ILE A 20 0.98 0.45 1.22
N SER A 21 -0.13 0.84 1.86
CA SER A 21 -0.82 0.08 2.91
C SER A 21 0.11 -0.57 3.94
N PRO A 22 0.91 0.23 4.68
CA PRO A 22 2.03 -0.28 5.49
C PRO A 22 1.62 -1.10 6.71
N PHE A 23 0.41 -0.91 7.24
CA PHE A 23 -0.03 -1.54 8.48
C PHE A 23 -0.97 -2.71 8.21
N ILE A 24 -0.72 -3.85 8.85
CA ILE A 24 -1.58 -5.04 8.80
C ILE A 24 -3.00 -4.67 9.25
N SER A 25 -3.14 -3.85 10.29
CA SER A 25 -4.45 -3.42 10.82
C SER A 25 -5.34 -2.79 9.76
N ASP A 26 -4.76 -1.94 8.91
CA ASP A 26 -5.50 -1.24 7.86
C ASP A 26 -5.91 -2.21 6.74
N ARG A 27 -5.03 -3.17 6.40
CA ARG A 27 -5.31 -4.19 5.39
C ARG A 27 -6.39 -5.15 5.85
N GLU A 28 -6.34 -5.59 7.11
CA GLU A 28 -7.37 -6.41 7.74
C GLU A 28 -8.72 -5.69 7.85
N GLN A 29 -8.70 -4.40 8.18
CA GLN A 29 -9.93 -3.60 8.17
C GLN A 29 -10.58 -3.58 6.79
N VAL A 30 -9.80 -3.38 5.72
CA VAL A 30 -10.33 -3.38 4.35
C VAL A 30 -10.79 -4.77 3.92
N ARG A 31 -10.04 -5.82 4.25
CA ARG A 31 -10.42 -7.22 4.01
C ARG A 31 -11.78 -7.53 4.62
N ALA A 32 -12.04 -7.07 5.85
CA ALA A 32 -13.29 -7.30 6.57
C ALA A 32 -14.50 -6.51 6.01
N LEU A 33 -14.29 -5.50 5.15
CA LEU A 33 -15.39 -4.77 4.50
C LEU A 33 -16.01 -5.55 3.33
N LEU A 34 -15.26 -6.51 2.77
CA LEU A 34 -15.65 -7.25 1.57
C LEU A 34 -16.13 -8.66 1.95
N PRO A 35 -17.05 -9.25 1.17
CA PRO A 35 -17.44 -10.64 1.32
C PRO A 35 -16.25 -11.60 1.23
N GLU A 36 -16.44 -12.81 1.78
CA GLU A 36 -15.47 -13.89 1.66
C GLU A 36 -15.15 -14.15 0.18
N ASN A 37 -13.87 -14.34 -0.14
CA ASN A 37 -13.34 -14.56 -1.49
C ASN A 37 -13.44 -13.37 -2.47
N GLU A 38 -13.82 -12.17 -2.00
CA GLU A 38 -13.85 -10.94 -2.84
C GLU A 38 -12.69 -9.98 -2.58
N PHE A 39 -11.80 -10.31 -1.63
CA PHE A 39 -10.57 -9.57 -1.37
C PHE A 39 -9.34 -10.43 -1.60
N ILE A 40 -8.45 -9.96 -2.48
CA ILE A 40 -7.17 -10.59 -2.77
C ILE A 40 -6.06 -9.62 -2.39
N GLU A 41 -5.21 -10.03 -1.45
CA GLU A 41 -4.00 -9.28 -1.08
C GLU A 41 -2.83 -9.73 -1.95
N VAL A 42 -2.17 -8.78 -2.60
CA VAL A 42 -0.97 -9.04 -3.41
C VAL A 42 0.21 -8.29 -2.80
N PHE A 43 1.13 -9.04 -2.20
CA PHE A 43 2.36 -8.46 -1.67
C PHE A 43 3.40 -8.27 -2.79
N VAL A 44 3.70 -7.02 -3.12
CA VAL A 44 4.78 -6.66 -4.04
C VAL A 44 6.09 -6.54 -3.25
N ASP A 45 6.72 -7.68 -2.98
CA ASP A 45 7.93 -7.80 -2.16
C ASP A 45 9.21 -7.44 -2.95
N THR A 46 9.38 -6.15 -3.26
CA THR A 46 10.62 -5.66 -3.87
C THR A 46 11.52 -5.07 -2.78
N PRO A 47 12.80 -5.49 -2.68
CA PRO A 47 13.74 -4.94 -1.71
C PRO A 47 13.83 -3.42 -1.78
N ILE A 48 13.95 -2.76 -0.61
CA ILE A 48 13.93 -1.31 -0.53
C ILE A 48 15.08 -0.67 -1.32
N GLU A 49 16.24 -1.32 -1.39
CA GLU A 49 17.39 -0.85 -2.17
C GLU A 49 17.05 -0.79 -3.66
N THR A 50 16.25 -1.75 -4.15
CA THR A 50 15.77 -1.75 -5.54
C THR A 50 14.73 -0.66 -5.78
N CYS A 51 13.84 -0.43 -4.81
CA CYS A 51 12.85 0.66 -4.87
C CYS A 51 13.52 2.05 -4.85
N GLU A 52 14.51 2.24 -3.98
CA GLU A 52 15.31 3.46 -3.86
C GLU A 52 16.20 3.70 -5.08
N LEU A 53 16.74 2.64 -5.69
CA LEU A 53 17.47 2.75 -6.95
C LEU A 53 16.57 3.24 -8.10
N ARG A 54 15.31 2.78 -8.14
CA ARG A 54 14.36 3.15 -9.18
C ARG A 54 13.82 4.58 -9.02
N ASP A 55 13.52 4.98 -7.79
CA ASP A 55 13.00 6.29 -7.34
C ASP A 55 12.36 7.18 -8.43
N PRO A 56 11.28 6.72 -9.12
CA PRO A 56 10.77 7.36 -10.34
C PRO A 56 10.20 8.76 -10.08
N LYS A 57 9.88 9.08 -8.82
CA LYS A 57 9.32 10.36 -8.39
C LYS A 57 10.32 11.21 -7.58
N GLY A 58 11.55 10.73 -7.38
CA GLY A 58 12.55 11.42 -6.56
C GLY A 58 12.20 11.50 -5.06
N LEU A 59 11.28 10.66 -4.58
CA LEU A 59 10.76 10.73 -3.21
C LEU A 59 11.73 10.11 -2.21
N TYR A 60 12.41 9.01 -2.58
CA TYR A 60 13.45 8.44 -1.72
C TYR A 60 14.60 9.44 -1.53
N LYS A 61 15.03 10.10 -2.60
CA LYS A 61 16.05 11.14 -2.54
C LYS A 61 15.68 12.30 -1.60
N LYS A 62 14.41 12.74 -1.62
CA LYS A 62 13.90 13.79 -0.71
C LYS A 62 13.82 13.29 0.74
N ALA A 63 13.36 12.07 0.95
CA ALA A 63 13.29 11.45 2.27
C ALA A 63 14.67 11.31 2.92
N ARG A 64 15.69 10.87 2.16
CA ARG A 64 17.08 10.79 2.62
C ARG A 64 17.68 12.14 3.01
N LYS A 65 17.24 13.23 2.37
CA LYS A 65 17.60 14.61 2.73
C LYS A 65 16.84 15.15 3.94
N GLY A 66 15.89 14.40 4.49
CA GLY A 66 15.03 14.84 5.59
C GLY A 66 13.92 15.81 5.17
N GLU A 67 13.69 16.00 3.88
CA GLU A 67 12.63 16.89 3.36
C GLU A 67 11.24 16.27 3.53
N ILE A 68 11.15 14.94 3.61
CA ILE A 68 9.91 14.19 3.86
C ILE A 68 10.08 13.39 5.15
N LYS A 69 9.24 13.71 6.14
CA LYS A 69 9.14 12.98 7.41
C LYS A 69 8.21 11.78 7.26
N HIS A 70 8.40 10.76 8.09
CA HIS A 70 7.55 9.56 8.16
C HIS A 70 7.41 8.83 6.81
N PHE A 71 8.52 8.72 6.09
CA PHE A 71 8.58 8.01 4.83
C PHE A 71 8.59 6.49 5.08
N THR A 72 7.57 5.79 4.58
CA THR A 72 7.41 4.34 4.73
C THR A 72 8.63 3.57 4.25
N GLY A 73 9.09 2.61 5.05
CA GLY A 73 10.28 1.79 4.78
C GLY A 73 11.61 2.46 5.14
N LEU A 74 11.63 3.78 5.39
CA LEU A 74 12.85 4.49 5.81
C LEU A 74 12.75 5.04 7.24
N THR A 75 11.75 5.86 7.51
CA THR A 75 11.56 6.54 8.81
C THR A 75 10.20 6.21 9.45
N SER A 76 9.42 5.34 8.80
CA SER A 76 8.18 4.76 9.29
C SER A 76 8.15 3.28 8.89
N ASP A 77 7.46 2.48 9.69
CA ASP A 77 7.40 1.03 9.51
C ASP A 77 6.62 0.62 8.25
N TYR A 78 6.93 -0.58 7.77
CA TYR A 78 6.16 -1.35 6.80
C TYR A 78 6.05 -2.78 7.34
N GLU A 79 4.84 -3.20 7.66
CA GLU A 79 4.54 -4.53 8.18
C GLU A 79 4.24 -5.46 7.01
N ALA A 80 5.17 -6.37 6.72
CA ALA A 80 5.01 -7.37 5.67
C ALA A 80 3.70 -8.18 5.86
N PRO A 81 2.94 -8.44 4.78
CA PRO A 81 1.76 -9.32 4.80
C PRO A 81 2.06 -10.75 5.26
#